data_AF-A0A2V6V525-F1
#
_entry.id   AF-A0A2V6V525-F1
#
_cell.length_a   1.000
_cell.length_b   1.000
_cell.length_c   1.000
_cell.angle_alpha   90.00
_cell.angle_beta   90.00
_cell.angle_gamma   90.00
#
_symmetry.space_group_name_H-M   'P 1'
#
loop_
_entity.id
_entity.type
_entity.pdbx_description
1 polymer ?
#
loop_
_entity_poly.entity_id
_entity_poly.type
_entity_poly.pdbx_seq_one_letter_code
_entity_poly.pdbx_strand_id
1 'polypeptide(L)'
;ENRDRFEEAVEIITQAWTQTEPFSYEGRFFTVRDTRVMPKPLQKPHPPVYQVCGSKESIEGTAARGWPMLNSVLRGNAEQQLATNREAYVTAARKAGRS
;
A
#
# COMPACT_ATOMS: atom_id res chain seq x y z
N GLU A 1 5.49 7.13 13.11
CA GLU A 1 4.12 7.67 13.31
C GLU A 1 3.29 7.70 12.02
N ASN A 2 3.56 8.58 11.04
CA ASN A 2 2.72 8.66 9.82
C ASN A 2 2.69 7.35 9.01
N ARG A 3 3.82 6.63 8.95
CA ARG A 3 3.93 5.34 8.24
C ARG A 3 3.12 4.25 8.93
N ASP A 4 3.32 4.06 10.23
CA ASP A 4 2.64 3.02 11.02
C ASP A 4 1.12 3.20 10.96
N ARG A 5 0.64 4.44 11.04
CA ARG A 5 -0.80 4.76 10.91
C ARG A 5 -1.33 4.49 9.50
N PHE A 6 -0.53 4.74 8.46
CA PHE A 6 -0.90 4.39 7.09
C PHE A 6 -1.00 2.88 6.89
N GLU A 7 -0.03 2.12 7.42
CA GLU A 7 -0.03 0.66 7.34
C GLU A 7 -1.26 0.08 8.04
N GLU A 8 -1.56 0.57 9.25
CA GLU A 8 -2.75 0.17 10.01
C GLU A 8 -4.05 0.50 9.26
N ALA A 9 -4.16 1.69 8.67
CA ALA A 9 -5.34 2.09 7.91
C ALA A 9 -5.58 1.19 6.68
N VAL A 10 -4.53 0.86 5.92
CA VAL A 10 -4.67 0.00 4.74
C VAL A 10 -5.05 -1.42 5.12
N GLU A 11 -4.55 -1.92 6.25
CA GLU A 11 -4.96 -3.22 6.78
C GLU A 11 -6.46 -3.23 7.09
N ILE A 12 -6.96 -2.25 7.84
CA ILE A 12 -8.38 -2.13 8.21
C ILE A 12 -9.25 -2.06 6.95
N ILE A 13 -8.87 -1.22 5.97
CA ILE A 13 -9.62 -1.08 4.71
C ILE A 13 -9.66 -2.42 3.95
N THR A 14 -8.53 -3.12 3.88
CA THR A 14 -8.45 -4.41 3.20
C THR A 14 -9.29 -5.47 3.89
N GLN A 15 -9.28 -5.51 5.23
CA GLN A 15 -10.17 -6.38 6.01
C GLN A 15 -11.64 -6.04 5.77
N ALA A 16 -11.99 -4.75 5.79
CA ALA A 16 -13.36 -4.30 5.56
C ALA A 16 -13.90 -4.72 4.18
N TRP A 17 -13.05 -4.72 3.15
CA TRP A 17 -13.41 -5.15 1.81
C TRP A 17 -13.51 -6.67 1.64
N THR A 18 -12.72 -7.43 2.39
CA THR A 18 -12.60 -8.89 2.21
C THR A 18 -13.44 -9.71 3.17
N GLN A 19 -13.71 -9.23 4.39
CA GLN A 19 -14.55 -9.94 5.35
C GLN A 19 -16.01 -9.95 4.94
N THR A 20 -16.64 -11.13 5.01
CA THR A 20 -18.08 -11.31 4.78
C THR A 20 -18.90 -11.00 6.03
N GLU A 21 -18.35 -11.30 7.21
CA GLU A 21 -18.97 -11.01 8.51
C GLU A 21 -18.53 -9.65 9.07
N PRO A 22 -19.24 -9.09 10.08
CA PRO A 22 -18.75 -7.93 10.80
C PRO A 22 -17.40 -8.24 11.46
N PHE A 23 -16.54 -7.23 11.54
CA PHE A 23 -15.21 -7.37 12.13
C PHE A 23 -14.93 -6.29 13.15
N SER A 24 -14.06 -6.64 14.10
CA SER A 24 -13.46 -5.70 15.05
C SER A 24 -11.96 -5.63 14.78
N TYR A 25 -11.37 -4.48 15.06
CA TYR A 25 -9.95 -4.23 14.95
C TYR A 25 -9.51 -3.36 16.12
N GLU A 26 -8.45 -3.73 16.81
CA GLU A 26 -7.90 -2.96 17.92
C GLU A 26 -6.40 -2.75 17.67
N GLY A 27 -6.10 -1.66 16.97
CA GLY A 27 -4.74 -1.27 16.63
C GLY A 27 -4.20 -0.18 17.54
N ARG A 28 -3.03 0.32 17.16
CA ARG A 28 -2.35 1.40 17.89
C ARG A 28 -3.02 2.75 17.63
N PHE A 29 -3.60 2.95 16.46
CA PHE A 29 -4.16 4.23 16.03
C PHE A 29 -5.68 4.21 15.85
N PHE A 30 -6.27 3.06 15.56
CA PHE A 30 -7.67 2.90 15.24
C PHE A 30 -8.30 1.74 16.02
N THR A 31 -9.56 1.94 16.40
CA THR A 31 -10.41 0.90 16.97
C THR A 31 -11.69 0.81 16.15
N VAL A 32 -11.99 -0.37 15.63
CA VAL A 32 -13.21 -0.71 14.91
C VAL A 32 -13.93 -1.78 15.73
N ARG A 33 -15.24 -1.63 15.92
CA ARG A 33 -16.05 -2.58 16.71
C ARG A 33 -17.20 -3.09 15.87
N ASP A 34 -17.29 -4.40 15.71
CA ASP A 34 -18.42 -5.12 15.12
C ASP A 34 -18.98 -4.45 13.86
N THR A 35 -18.08 -4.08 12.94
CA THR A 35 -18.42 -3.24 11.80
C THR A 35 -18.43 -4.05 10.51
N ARG A 36 -19.41 -3.80 9.65
CA ARG A 36 -19.50 -4.36 8.30
C ARG A 36 -19.59 -3.23 7.27
N VAL A 37 -18.61 -3.13 6.38
CA VAL A 37 -18.62 -2.16 5.26
C VAL A 37 -19.36 -2.77 4.06
N MET A 38 -20.35 -2.04 3.56
CA MET A 38 -21.16 -2.38 2.38
C MET A 38 -21.35 -1.14 1.48
N PRO A 39 -21.45 -1.31 0.15
CA PRO A 39 -21.34 -2.57 -0.59
C PRO A 39 -19.89 -3.09 -0.65
N LYS A 40 -19.72 -4.39 -0.92
CA LYS A 40 -18.39 -4.97 -1.15
C LYS A 40 -17.86 -4.57 -2.52
N PRO A 41 -16.54 -4.40 -2.70
CA PRO A 41 -15.97 -4.17 -4.00
C PRO A 41 -16.29 -5.32 -4.98
N LEU A 42 -16.49 -4.94 -6.24
CA LEU A 42 -16.71 -5.87 -7.34
C LEU A 42 -15.46 -6.74 -7.59
N GLN A 43 -14.27 -6.13 -7.56
CA GLN A 43 -12.99 -6.81 -7.75
C GLN A 43 -12.64 -7.69 -6.53
N LYS A 44 -12.14 -8.91 -6.79
CA LYS A 44 -11.74 -9.87 -5.75
C LYS A 44 -10.22 -10.11 -5.77
N PRO A 45 -9.58 -10.32 -4.59
CA PRO A 45 -10.18 -10.26 -3.25
C PRO A 45 -10.60 -8.83 -2.83
N HIS A 46 -9.93 -7.83 -3.39
CA HIS A 46 -10.26 -6.40 -3.28
C HIS A 46 -9.66 -5.67 -4.50
N PRO A 47 -10.00 -4.39 -4.75
CA PRO A 47 -9.34 -3.61 -5.79
C PRO A 47 -7.83 -3.54 -5.55
N PRO A 48 -6.99 -3.52 -6.60
CA PRO A 48 -5.55 -3.40 -6.42
C PRO A 48 -5.18 -2.11 -5.69
N VAL A 49 -4.27 -2.20 -4.72
CA VAL A 49 -3.78 -1.04 -3.97
C VAL A 49 -2.53 -0.48 -4.65
N TYR A 50 -2.57 0.81 -4.98
CA TYR A 50 -1.43 1.56 -5.52
C TYR A 50 -0.95 2.55 -4.47
N GLN A 51 0.37 2.70 -4.33
CA GLN A 51 0.94 3.64 -3.37
C GLN A 51 1.77 4.72 -4.07
N VAL A 52 1.44 5.98 -3.80
CA VAL A 52 2.27 7.12 -4.20
C VAL A 52 3.53 7.13 -3.33
N CYS A 53 4.69 7.13 -3.99
CA CYS A 53 6.00 7.08 -3.36
C CYS A 53 6.79 8.35 -3.66
N GLY A 54 7.23 9.03 -2.61
CA GLY A 54 8.06 10.24 -2.68
C GLY A 54 9.48 10.05 -2.15
N SER A 55 9.80 8.90 -1.58
CA SER A 55 11.11 8.58 -1.02
C SER A 55 11.54 7.16 -1.38
N LYS A 56 12.85 6.91 -1.40
CA LYS A 56 13.42 5.57 -1.63
C LYS A 56 12.84 4.52 -0.67
N GLU A 57 12.70 4.86 0.60
CA GLU A 57 12.11 3.97 1.61
C GLU A 57 10.67 3.58 1.28
N SER A 58 9.83 4.54 0.84
CA SER A 58 8.46 4.25 0.42
C SER A 58 8.41 3.36 -0.83
N ILE A 59 9.34 3.53 -1.77
CA ILE A 59 9.47 2.70 -2.97
C ILE A 59 9.81 1.26 -2.58
N GLU A 60 10.85 1.07 -1.77
CA GLU A 60 11.31 -0.25 -1.35
C GLU A 60 10.23 -0.99 -0.53
N GLY A 61 9.56 -0.28 0.38
CA GLY A 61 8.46 -0.85 1.17
C GLY A 61 7.25 -1.23 0.32
N THR A 62 6.90 -0.42 -0.68
CA THR A 62 5.81 -0.72 -1.63
C THR A 62 6.14 -1.94 -2.48
N ALA A 63 7.38 -2.02 -2.98
CA ALA A 63 7.89 -3.15 -3.75
C ALA A 63 7.89 -4.45 -2.96
N ALA A 64 8.34 -4.42 -1.69
CA ALA A 64 8.36 -5.60 -0.82
C ALA A 64 6.95 -6.18 -0.57
N ARG A 65 5.91 -5.32 -0.55
CA ARG A 65 4.50 -5.73 -0.46
C ARG A 65 3.94 -6.29 -1.76
N GLY A 66 4.59 -6.02 -2.89
CA GLY A 66 4.10 -6.37 -4.22
C GLY A 66 2.99 -5.45 -4.73
N TRP A 67 2.92 -4.23 -4.18
CA TRP A 67 1.97 -3.23 -4.67
C TRP A 67 2.60 -2.42 -5.80
N PRO A 68 1.85 -2.06 -6.85
CA PRO A 68 2.32 -1.11 -7.83
C PRO A 68 2.63 0.25 -7.19
N MET A 69 3.74 0.87 -7.60
CA MET A 69 4.08 2.23 -7.17
C MET A 69 3.58 3.28 -8.16
N LEU A 70 3.24 4.45 -7.63
CA LEU A 70 3.04 5.68 -8.38
C LEU A 70 4.14 6.68 -7.97
N ASN A 71 4.73 7.37 -8.93
CA ASN A 71 5.70 8.42 -8.61
C ASN A 71 4.97 9.63 -8.02
N SER A 72 5.52 10.21 -6.96
CA SER A 72 5.16 11.56 -6.52
C SER A 72 5.70 12.62 -7.49
N VAL A 73 5.49 13.89 -7.17
CA VAL A 73 5.94 15.03 -7.99
C VAL A 73 7.45 14.94 -8.25
N LEU A 74 7.80 14.76 -9.52
CA LEU A 74 9.19 14.78 -9.99
C LEU A 74 9.64 16.23 -10.14
N ARG A 75 10.85 16.55 -9.66
CA ARG A 75 11.38 17.92 -9.72
C ARG A 75 12.74 17.96 -10.41
N GLY A 76 12.95 18.86 -11.36
CA GLY A 76 14.22 18.91 -12.12
C GLY A 76 14.30 17.81 -13.18
N ASN A 77 15.40 17.05 -13.25
CA ASN A 77 15.58 16.01 -14.26
C ASN A 77 14.67 14.79 -13.97
N ALA A 78 13.48 14.79 -14.58
CA ALA A 78 12.46 13.76 -14.37
C ALA A 78 12.87 12.39 -14.90
N GLU A 79 13.57 12.33 -16.03
CA GLU A 79 14.00 11.06 -16.64
C GLU A 79 14.97 10.30 -15.73
N GLN A 80 15.96 11.01 -15.19
CA GLN A 80 16.94 10.42 -14.27
C GLN A 80 16.26 9.92 -12.98
N GLN A 81 15.29 10.69 -12.45
CA GLN A 81 14.53 10.28 -11.27
C GLN A 81 13.66 9.05 -11.54
N LEU A 82 12.99 9.00 -12.69
CA LEU A 82 12.20 7.83 -13.09
C LEU A 82 13.06 6.58 -13.20
N ALA A 83 14.23 6.69 -13.83
CA ALA A 83 15.19 5.59 -13.94
C ALA A 83 15.63 5.10 -12.55
N THR A 84 16.01 6.03 -11.66
CA THR A 84 16.44 5.74 -10.29
C THR A 84 15.33 5.07 -9.48
N ASN A 85 14.12 5.62 -9.52
CA ASN A 85 12.97 5.10 -8.79
C ASN A 85 12.58 3.70 -9.27
N ARG A 86 12.59 3.48 -10.59
CA ARG A 86 12.32 2.17 -11.18
C ARG A 86 13.35 1.14 -10.74
N GLU A 87 14.64 1.50 -10.77
CA GLU A 87 15.71 0.60 -10.36
C GLU A 87 15.58 0.20 -8.88
N ALA A 88 15.30 1.16 -8.00
CA ALA A 88 15.04 0.91 -6.59
C ALA A 88 13.84 -0.04 -6.39
N TYR A 89 12.73 0.19 -7.10
CA TYR A 89 11.54 -0.66 -7.02
C TYR A 89 11.82 -2.10 -7.47
N VAL A 90 12.40 -2.27 -8.67
CA VAL A 90 12.67 -3.60 -9.24
C VAL A 90 13.67 -4.37 -8.37
N THR A 91 14.68 -3.70 -7.84
CA THR A 91 15.67 -4.32 -6.96
C THR A 91 15.03 -4.80 -5.66
N ALA A 92 14.21 -3.96 -5.03
CA ALA A 92 13.50 -4.31 -3.80
C ALA A 92 12.47 -5.43 -4.01
N ALA A 93 11.72 -5.39 -5.12
CA ALA A 93 10.77 -6.44 -5.49
C ALA A 93 11.48 -7.80 -5.62
N ARG A 94 12.58 -7.84 -6.37
CA ARG A 94 13.40 -9.06 -6.55
C ARG A 94 13.94 -9.59 -5.23
N LYS A 95 14.47 -8.70 -4.37
CA LYS A 95 14.95 -9.07 -3.03
C LYS A 95 13.85 -9.70 -2.17
N ALA A 96 12.60 -9.27 -2.35
CA ALA A 96 11.43 -9.81 -1.67
C ALA A 96 10.84 -11.06 -2.36
N GLY A 97 11.50 -11.63 -3.38
CA GLY A 97 11.01 -12.79 -4.13
C GLY A 97 9.86 -12.47 -5.07
N ARG A 98 9.70 -11.21 -5.47
CA ARG A 98 8.67 -10.72 -6.38
C ARG A 98 9.28 -10.32 -7.73
N SER A 99 8.56 -10.56 -8.83
CA SER A 99 9.01 -10.27 -10.21
C SER A 99 8.34 -9.03 -10.79
#